data_AF-A0AA50Z571-F1
#
_entry.id   AF-A0AA50Z571-F1
#
_cell.length_a   1.000
_cell.length_b   1.000
_cell.length_c   1.000
_cell.angle_alpha   90.00
_cell.angle_beta   90.00
_cell.angle_gamma   90.00
#
_symmetry.space_group_name_H-M   'P 1'
#
loop_
_entity.id
_entity.type
_entity.pdbx_description
1 polymer ?
#
loop_
_entity_poly.entity_id
_entity_poly.type
_entity_poly.pdbx_seq_one_letter_code
_entity_poly.pdbx_strand_id
1 'polypeptide(L)'
;VNQLKELIARIDRPLHEHLTRLGADYLQFSFRWMNNLLTRELPLHCSIRLWDTYLAEADGFAVFQLYVCAAFLLHWRERLM
;
A
#
# COMPACT_ATOMS: atom_id res chain seq x y z
N VAL A 1 6.72 -7.00 -2.16
CA VAL A 1 5.88 -6.67 -3.34
C VAL A 1 4.80 -7.73 -3.58
N ASN A 2 5.14 -9.01 -3.74
CA ASN A 2 4.14 -10.09 -3.90
C ASN A 2 3.11 -10.14 -2.77
N GLN A 3 3.53 -9.84 -1.54
CA GLN A 3 2.64 -9.81 -0.37
C GLN A 3 1.50 -8.78 -0.49
N LEU A 4 1.69 -7.63 -1.16
CA LEU A 4 0.61 -6.64 -1.35
C LEU A 4 -0.43 -7.17 -2.32
N LYS A 5 0.03 -7.79 -3.42
CA LYS A 5 -0.84 -8.44 -4.40
C LYS A 5 -1.68 -9.54 -3.76
N GLU A 6 -1.05 -10.42 -2.99
CA GLU A 6 -1.72 -11.49 -2.25
C GLU A 6 -2.72 -10.96 -1.23
N LEU A 7 -2.34 -9.92 -0.48
CA LEU A 7 -3.20 -9.30 0.51
C LEU A 7 -4.45 -8.70 -0.14
N ILE A 8 -4.29 -7.91 -1.20
CA ILE A 8 -5.42 -7.29 -1.93
C ILE A 8 -6.30 -8.36 -2.59
N ALA A 9 -5.71 -9.40 -3.19
CA ALA A 9 -6.48 -10.52 -3.73
C ALA A 9 -7.36 -11.23 -2.68
N ARG A 10 -6.92 -11.24 -1.41
CA ARG A 10 -7.66 -11.82 -0.29
C ARG A 10 -8.75 -10.90 0.26
N ILE A 11 -8.50 -9.59 0.36
CA ILE A 11 -9.40 -8.64 1.04
C ILE A 11 -10.31 -7.84 0.11
N ASP A 12 -9.94 -7.65 -1.16
CA ASP A 12 -10.76 -7.00 -2.19
C ASP A 12 -10.46 -7.63 -3.57
N ARG A 13 -11.06 -8.80 -3.81
CA ARG A 13 -10.92 -9.56 -5.07
C ARG A 13 -11.38 -8.76 -6.30
N PRO A 14 -12.52 -8.03 -6.29
CA PRO A 14 -12.94 -7.22 -7.43
C PRO A 14 -11.87 -6.21 -7.88
N LEU A 15 -11.27 -5.48 -6.93
CA LEU A 15 -10.19 -4.54 -7.25
C LEU A 15 -8.96 -5.27 -7.81
N HIS A 16 -8.58 -6.40 -7.21
CA HIS A 16 -7.46 -7.20 -7.69
C HIS A 16 -7.65 -7.67 -9.14
N GLU A 17 -8.83 -8.18 -9.47
CA GLU A 17 -9.18 -8.65 -10.82
C GLU A 17 -9.23 -7.49 -11.82
N HIS A 18 -9.75 -6.33 -11.42
CA HIS A 18 -9.76 -5.12 -12.26
C HIS A 18 -8.35 -4.69 -12.63
N LEU A 19 -7.46 -4.51 -11.64
CA LEU A 19 -6.07 -4.11 -11.87
C LEU A 19 -5.32 -5.12 -12.74
N THR A 20 -5.54 -6.42 -12.49
CA THR A 20 -4.93 -7.50 -13.28
C THR A 20 -5.42 -7.48 -14.73
N ARG A 21 -6.71 -7.21 -14.97
CA ARG A 21 -7.31 -7.11 -16.31
C ARG A 21 -6.75 -5.95 -17.12
N LEU A 22 -6.45 -4.83 -16.46
CA LEU A 22 -5.78 -3.68 -17.07
C LEU A 22 -4.28 -3.92 -17.32
N GLY A 23 -3.72 -5.06 -16.87
CA GLY A 23 -2.29 -5.33 -16.96
C GLY A 23 -1.44 -4.52 -15.98
N ALA A 24 -2.05 -3.94 -14.93
CA ALA A 24 -1.35 -3.18 -13.91
C ALA A 24 -0.64 -4.12 -12.93
N ASP A 25 0.68 -4.27 -13.08
CA ASP A 25 1.48 -5.05 -12.14
C ASP A 25 1.70 -4.25 -10.85
N TYR A 26 1.46 -4.88 -9.71
CA TYR A 26 1.68 -4.32 -8.39
C TYR A 26 3.10 -3.79 -8.22
N LEU A 27 4.10 -4.42 -8.85
CA LEU A 27 5.48 -3.95 -8.77
C LEU A 27 5.64 -2.52 -9.34
N GLN A 28 4.92 -2.19 -10.41
CA GLN A 28 5.09 -0.91 -11.12
C GLN A 28 4.75 0.30 -10.27
N PHE A 29 3.74 0.21 -9.39
CA PHE A 29 3.36 1.30 -8.50
C PHE A 29 3.85 1.11 -7.07
N SER A 30 3.80 -0.12 -6.53
CA SER A 30 4.04 -0.35 -5.10
C SER A 30 5.53 -0.41 -4.72
N PHE A 31 6.45 -0.59 -5.67
CA PHE A 31 7.88 -0.58 -5.38
C PHE A 31 8.32 0.75 -4.76
N ARG A 32 7.88 1.87 -5.35
CA ARG A 32 8.18 3.20 -4.83
C ARG A 32 7.56 3.41 -3.45
N TRP A 33 6.36 2.88 -3.20
CA TRP A 33 5.67 2.97 -1.92
C TRP A 33 6.43 2.26 -0.81
N MET A 34 6.86 1.03 -1.06
CA MET A 34 7.58 0.21 -0.08
C MET A 34 8.97 0.77 0.21
N ASN A 35 9.71 1.21 -0.82
CA ASN A 35 11.08 1.68 -0.63
C ASN A 35 11.16 3.07 -0.01
N ASN A 36 10.18 3.94 -0.29
CA ASN A 36 10.20 5.32 0.19
C ASN A 36 9.15 5.56 1.30
N LEU A 37 8.55 4.51 1.84
CA LEU A 37 7.57 4.59 2.94
C LEU A 37 6.46 5.61 2.66
N LEU A 38 5.94 5.59 1.43
CA LEU A 38 4.92 6.52 0.92
C LEU A 38 5.27 8.03 0.95
N THR A 39 6.49 8.43 1.29
CA THR A 39 6.91 9.85 1.32
C THR A 39 6.82 10.57 -0.02
N ARG A 40 6.76 9.82 -1.12
CA ARG A 40 6.58 10.35 -2.48
C ARG A 40 5.10 10.50 -2.86
N GLU A 41 4.20 9.93 -2.08
CA GLU A 41 2.75 9.95 -2.32
C GLU A 41 2.00 10.86 -1.32
N LEU A 42 2.63 11.16 -0.18
CA LEU A 42 2.05 11.95 0.91
C LEU A 42 2.85 13.25 1.14
N PRO A 43 2.20 14.33 1.58
CA PRO A 43 2.90 15.50 2.09
C PRO A 43 3.83 15.15 3.26
N LEU A 44 4.88 15.95 3.46
CA LEU A 44 5.88 15.70 4.50
C LEU A 44 5.28 15.60 5.91
N HIS A 45 4.34 16.48 6.26
CA HIS A 45 3.70 16.45 7.58
C HIS A 45 2.92 15.16 7.85
N CYS A 46 2.24 14.61 6.83
CA CYS A 46 1.57 13.32 6.92
C CYS A 46 2.58 12.18 7.07
N SER A 47 3.70 12.26 6.35
CA SER A 47 4.77 11.27 6.43
C SER A 47 5.39 11.22 7.83
N ILE A 48 5.69 12.38 8.42
CA ILE A 48 6.19 12.48 9.80
C ILE A 48 5.20 11.84 10.77
N ARG A 49 3.90 12.19 10.66
CA ARG A 49 2.87 11.59 11.52
C ARG A 49 2.77 10.08 11.33
N LEU A 50 2.86 9.58 10.11
CA LEU A 50 2.85 8.14 9.83
C LEU A 50 4.06 7.45 10.48
N TRP A 51 5.22 8.10 10.42
CA TRP A 51 6.46 7.60 11.01
C TRP A 51 6.42 7.55 12.53
N ASP A 52 5.69 8.45 13.21
CA ASP A 52 5.46 8.34 14.65
C ASP A 52 4.86 6.99 15.03
N THR A 53 3.88 6.51 14.24
CA THR A 53 3.30 5.17 14.45
C THR A 53 4.26 4.07 14.05
N TYR A 54 5.03 4.23 12.98
CA TYR A 54 6.06 3.25 12.59
C TYR A 54 7.12 3.03 13.68
N LEU A 55 7.54 4.09 14.37
CA LEU A 55 8.50 4.02 15.45
C LEU A 55 7.90 3.47 16.76
N ALA A 56 6.59 3.60 16.94
CA ALA A 56 5.88 3.06 18.10
C ALA A 56 5.53 1.56 17.97
N GLU A 57 5.50 1.03 16.74
CA GLU A 57 5.24 -0.39 16.48
C GLU A 57 6.44 -1.27 16.85
N ALA A 58 6.32 -2.02 17.95
CA ALA A 58 7.42 -2.76 18.56
C ALA A 58 7.93 -3.95 17.73
N ASP A 59 7.04 -4.66 17.01
CA ASP A 59 7.37 -5.97 16.41
C ASP A 59 6.80 -6.16 14.99
N GLY A 60 6.85 -5.13 14.15
CA GLY A 60 6.26 -5.32 12.83
C GLY A 60 6.29 -4.19 11.84
N PHE A 61 7.29 -3.30 11.85
CA PHE A 61 7.35 -2.20 10.88
C PHE A 61 7.07 -2.63 9.42
N ALA A 62 7.74 -3.66 8.93
CA ALA A 62 7.57 -4.13 7.56
C ALA A 62 6.15 -4.71 7.30
N VAL A 63 5.58 -5.38 8.31
CA VAL A 63 4.22 -5.93 8.25
C VAL A 63 3.20 -4.80 8.29
N PHE A 64 3.37 -3.82 9.17
CA PHE A 64 2.52 -2.67 9.29
C PHE A 64 2.58 -1.79 8.04
N GLN A 65 3.77 -1.55 7.47
CA GLN A 65 3.95 -0.87 6.17
C GLN A 65 3.15 -1.55 5.05
N LEU A 66 3.14 -2.89 5.01
CA LEU A 66 2.34 -3.65 4.05
C LEU A 66 0.85 -3.35 4.19
N TYR A 67 0.32 -3.32 5.42
CA TYR A 67 -1.07 -2.98 5.69
C TYR A 67 -1.37 -1.51 5.39
N VAL A 68 -0.45 -0.58 5.66
CA VAL A 68 -0.60 0.83 5.28
C VAL A 68 -0.68 0.98 3.75
N CYS A 69 0.20 0.31 2.99
CA CYS A 69 0.13 0.29 1.53
C CYS A 69 -1.20 -0.28 1.01
N ALA A 70 -1.72 -1.34 1.65
CA ALA A 70 -3.02 -1.91 1.30
C ALA A 70 -4.18 -0.95 1.59
N ALA A 71 -4.18 -0.34 2.77
CA ALA A 71 -5.17 0.67 3.15
C ALA A 71 -5.11 1.90 2.22
N PHE A 72 -3.91 2.34 1.83
CA PHE A 72 -3.70 3.43 0.89
C PHE A 72 -4.29 3.12 -0.49
N LEU A 73 -4.10 1.90 -1.00
CA LEU A 73 -4.71 1.47 -2.26
C LEU A 73 -6.24 1.41 -2.16
N LEU A 74 -6.77 0.81 -1.09
CA LEU A 74 -8.21 0.66 -0.87
C LEU A 74 -8.93 2.00 -0.64
N HIS A 75 -8.25 3.00 -0.09
CA HIS A 75 -8.78 4.34 0.04
C HIS A 75 -9.22 4.92 -1.32
N TRP A 76 -8.53 4.55 -2.39
CA TRP A 76 -8.83 4.99 -3.75
C TRP A 76 -9.66 3.99 -4.57
N ARG A 77 -10.17 2.91 -3.95
CA ARG A 77 -10.84 1.81 -4.68
C ARG A 77 -11.94 2.30 -5.63
N GLU A 78 -12.79 3.23 -5.21
CA GLU A 78 -13.91 3.71 -6.03
C GLU A 78 -13.46 4.45 -7.29
N ARG A 79 -12.27 5.05 -7.27
CA ARG A 79 -11.68 5.73 -8.45
C ARG A 79 -10.86 4.78 -9.32
N LEU A 80 -10.44 3.65 -8.77
CA LEU A 80 -9.62 2.64 -9.44
C LEU A 80 -10.45 1.53 -10.09
N MET A 81 -11.74 1.42 -9.75
CA MET A 81 -12.70 0.47 -10.32
C MET A 81 -13.37 1.03 -11.57
#